data_AF-A0A2L1GRJ3-F1
#
_entry.id   AF-A0A2L1GRJ3-F1
#
_cell.length_a   1.000
_cell.length_b   1.000
_cell.length_c   1.000
_cell.angle_alpha   90.00
_cell.angle_beta   90.00
_cell.angle_gamma   90.00
#
_symmetry.space_group_name_H-M   'P 1'
#
loop_
_entity.id
_entity.type
_entity.pdbx_description
1 polymer ?
#
loop_
_entity_poly.entity_id
_entity_poly.type
_entity_poly.pdbx_seq_one_letter_code
_entity_poly.pdbx_strand_id
1 'polypeptide(L)'
;MGKVQAQGPAACPLCGRAMGKADVGSGKTAICPDCVALLARAVREQPELLRELWAAQHGQPPAAPPGNAVSEPELPEVLDARRYRTIDRDGNKWYLSVSELNGRPVEVFASTAFDRDHELQSRIANLTTITRLISMVLRYLSLGETLTYEKCLKQIQRSSRQKDDLPDMLVGVLGRYVISRTGEDSAEKEPC
;
A
#
# COMPACT_ATOMS: atom_id res chain seq x y z
N MET A 1 18.80 1.67 45.89
CA MET A 1 17.92 1.77 44.70
C MET A 1 18.06 3.16 44.10
N GLY A 2 18.95 3.35 43.12
CA GLY A 2 19.15 4.63 42.45
C GLY A 2 18.27 4.73 41.22
N LYS A 3 17.35 5.70 41.18
CA LYS A 3 16.60 6.04 39.95
C LYS A 3 17.51 6.86 39.05
N VAL A 4 18.01 6.27 37.97
CA VAL A 4 18.63 7.00 36.87
C VAL A 4 17.50 7.72 36.12
N GLN A 5 17.35 9.02 36.34
CA GLN A 5 16.48 9.86 35.51
C GLN A 5 17.20 10.10 34.18
N ALA A 6 16.61 9.62 33.08
CA ALA A 6 17.06 9.94 31.73
C ALA A 6 16.95 11.45 31.53
N GLN A 7 18.10 12.14 31.47
CA GLN A 7 18.15 13.56 31.14
C GLN A 7 17.91 13.70 29.63
N GLY A 8 16.84 14.39 29.26
CA GLY A 8 16.60 14.75 27.86
C GLY A 8 17.70 15.67 27.30
N PRO A 9 17.77 15.85 25.97
CA PRO A 9 18.76 16.73 25.35
C PRO A 9 18.65 18.16 25.88
N ALA A 10 19.80 18.79 26.15
CA ALA A 10 19.86 20.16 26.69
C ALA A 10 19.44 21.23 25.67
N ALA A 11 19.46 20.91 24.38
CA ALA A 11 19.08 21.80 23.28
C ALA A 11 18.38 21.04 22.16
N CYS A 12 17.51 21.74 21.43
CA CYS A 12 16.80 21.20 20.28
C CYS A 12 17.78 20.94 19.12
N PRO A 13 17.80 19.73 18.52
CA PRO A 13 18.71 19.40 17.43
C PRO A 13 18.40 20.15 16.12
N LEU A 14 17.21 20.78 16.00
CA LEU A 14 16.80 21.50 14.78
C LEU A 14 17.07 23.01 14.85
N CYS A 15 16.80 23.64 15.99
CA CYS A 15 16.94 25.09 16.13
C CYS A 15 17.98 25.53 17.17
N GLY A 16 18.59 24.59 17.90
CA GLY A 16 19.59 24.90 18.94
C GLY A 16 19.03 25.55 20.20
N ARG A 17 17.72 25.79 20.30
CA ARG A 17 17.08 26.38 21.49
C ARG A 17 17.28 25.46 22.70
N ALA A 18 17.66 26.04 23.84
CA ALA A 18 17.74 25.34 25.11
C ALA A 18 16.38 24.73 25.49
N MET A 19 16.36 23.45 25.86
CA MET A 19 15.15 22.71 26.21
C MET A 19 15.04 22.52 27.72
N GLY A 20 13.90 22.92 28.28
CA GLY A 20 13.56 22.70 29.68
C GLY A 20 12.84 21.36 29.91
N LYS A 21 12.62 21.01 31.19
CA LYS A 21 11.88 19.80 31.57
C LYS A 21 10.44 19.75 31.01
N ALA A 22 9.86 20.90 30.70
CA ALA A 22 8.51 21.01 30.12
C ALA A 22 8.49 20.85 28.58
N ASP A 23 9.63 21.02 27.91
CA ASP A 23 9.74 20.88 26.44
C ASP A 23 9.90 19.41 26.02
N VAL A 24 10.32 18.54 26.95
CA VAL A 24 10.34 17.09 26.79
C VAL A 24 8.95 16.56 27.15
N GLY A 25 7.98 16.78 26.26
CA GLY A 25 6.68 16.12 26.36
C GLY A 25 6.84 14.61 26.45
N SER A 26 5.85 13.91 27.02
CA SER A 26 5.82 12.44 27.26
C SER A 26 6.01 11.55 26.01
N GLY A 27 6.31 12.13 24.84
CA GLY A 27 6.59 11.46 23.58
C GLY A 27 8.10 11.33 23.32
N LYS A 28 8.46 10.25 22.63
CA LYS A 28 9.83 9.78 22.33
C LYS A 28 10.70 10.71 21.46
N THR A 29 10.38 11.99 21.30
CA THR A 29 11.04 12.89 20.35
C THR A 29 11.89 13.95 21.03
N ALA A 30 13.17 14.00 20.66
CA ALA A 30 14.20 14.92 21.15
C ALA A 30 14.08 16.38 20.61
N ILE A 31 12.92 16.78 20.09
CA ILE A 31 12.72 18.03 19.32
C ILE A 31 11.77 18.97 20.09
N CYS A 32 12.05 20.28 20.11
CA CYS A 32 11.21 21.24 20.82
C CYS A 32 9.81 21.43 20.15
N PRO A 33 8.79 21.86 20.92
CA PRO A 33 7.42 22.01 20.43
C PRO A 33 7.29 22.91 19.19
N ASP A 34 8.05 24.01 19.14
CA ASP A 34 8.00 24.97 18.03
C ASP A 34 8.48 24.32 16.72
N CYS A 35 9.57 23.56 16.77
CA CYS A 35 10.09 22.84 15.62
C CYS A 35 9.18 21.69 15.20
N VAL A 36 8.56 21.00 16.16
CA VAL A 36 7.54 19.97 15.85
C VAL A 36 6.35 20.61 15.14
N ALA A 37 5.86 21.75 15.61
CA ALA A 37 4.75 22.48 14.99
C ALA A 37 5.11 22.96 13.58
N LEU A 38 6.34 23.48 13.40
CA LEU A 38 6.84 23.93 12.11
C LEU A 38 6.97 22.77 11.11
N LEU A 39 7.52 21.63 11.52
CA LEU A 39 7.58 20.43 10.70
C LEU A 39 6.19 19.91 10.35
N ALA A 40 5.28 19.84 11.33
CA ALA A 40 3.90 19.39 11.10
C ALA A 40 3.16 20.31 10.11
N ARG A 41 3.44 21.61 10.14
CA ARG A 41 2.92 22.58 9.16
C ARG A 41 3.52 22.34 7.78
N ALA A 42 4.84 22.19 7.68
CA ALA A 42 5.52 21.93 6.41
C ALA A 42 5.02 20.64 5.74
N VAL A 43 4.77 19.58 6.52
CA VAL A 43 4.20 18.30 6.01
C VAL A 43 2.80 18.51 5.42
N ARG A 44 1.97 19.36 6.03
CA ARG A 44 0.59 19.61 5.56
C ARG A 44 0.53 20.57 4.38
N GLU A 45 1.33 21.63 4.41
CA GLU A 45 1.19 22.77 3.48
C GLU A 45 2.19 22.71 2.32
N GLN A 46 3.35 22.07 2.51
CA GLN A 46 4.45 22.06 1.54
C GLN A 46 5.12 20.68 1.41
N PRO A 47 4.37 19.63 1.06
CA PRO A 47 4.90 18.26 0.96
C PRO A 47 5.98 18.10 -0.13
N GLU A 48 5.91 18.87 -1.22
CA GLU A 48 6.88 18.80 -2.31
C GLU A 48 8.24 19.38 -1.91
N LEU A 49 8.27 20.47 -1.13
CA LEU A 49 9.51 21.02 -0.59
C LEU A 49 10.26 20.00 0.29
N LEU A 50 9.52 19.23 1.09
CA LEU A 50 10.10 18.15 1.90
C LEU A 50 10.68 17.02 1.05
N ARG A 51 10.04 16.68 -0.08
CA ARG A 51 10.55 15.68 -1.02
C ARG A 51 11.82 16.14 -1.72
N GLU A 52 11.85 17.39 -2.18
CA GLU A 52 13.02 17.99 -2.83
C GLU A 52 14.21 18.06 -1.89
N LEU A 53 14.01 18.53 -0.65
CA LEU A 53 15.07 18.59 0.37
C LEU A 53 15.64 17.21 0.69
N TRP A 54 14.79 16.19 0.74
CA TRP A 54 15.24 14.82 0.95
C TRP A 54 16.01 14.27 -0.25
N ALA A 55 15.47 14.43 -1.47
CA ALA A 55 16.13 13.97 -2.69
C ALA A 55 17.50 14.63 -2.88
N ALA A 56 17.64 15.91 -2.51
CA ALA A 56 18.91 16.63 -2.57
C ALA A 56 19.99 16.06 -1.62
N GLN A 57 19.61 15.46 -0.48
CA GLN A 57 20.57 14.93 0.50
C GLN A 57 20.77 13.41 0.41
N HIS A 58 19.80 12.67 -0.13
CA HIS A 58 19.80 11.20 -0.11
C HIS A 58 19.54 10.56 -1.49
N GLY A 59 19.45 11.36 -2.56
CA GLY A 59 19.30 10.92 -3.95
C GLY A 59 17.88 10.49 -4.35
N GLN A 60 17.18 9.78 -3.46
CA GLN A 60 15.81 9.31 -3.68
C GLN A 60 14.92 9.73 -2.51
N PRO A 61 13.64 10.13 -2.72
CA PRO A 61 12.71 10.44 -1.63
C PRO A 61 12.71 9.30 -0.59
N PRO A 62 12.42 9.58 0.70
CA PRO A 62 12.26 8.48 1.62
C PRO A 62 11.12 7.64 1.05
N ALA A 63 11.34 6.33 0.93
CA ALA A 63 10.20 5.43 0.90
C ALA A 63 9.28 5.91 2.02
N ALA A 64 7.98 6.11 1.72
CA ALA A 64 7.00 6.50 2.73
C ALA A 64 7.37 5.74 4.01
N PRO A 65 7.58 6.45 5.15
CA PRO A 65 8.18 5.86 6.35
C PRO A 65 7.54 4.49 6.48
N PRO A 66 8.31 3.38 6.65
CA PRO A 66 7.72 2.07 6.79
C PRO A 66 6.61 2.34 7.77
N GLY A 67 5.37 2.23 7.29
CA GLY A 67 4.25 2.54 8.14
C GLY A 67 4.60 1.78 9.38
N ASN A 68 4.43 2.37 10.56
CA ASN A 68 4.29 1.54 11.75
C ASN A 68 3.58 0.28 11.25
N ALA A 69 4.08 -0.91 11.56
CA ALA A 69 3.32 -2.11 11.31
C ALA A 69 2.04 -1.99 12.17
N VAL A 70 1.16 -1.06 11.79
CA VAL A 70 -0.26 -1.03 11.91
C VAL A 70 -0.54 -2.30 11.15
N SER A 71 -0.60 -3.38 11.93
CA SER A 71 -1.32 -4.59 11.60
C SER A 71 -2.30 -4.25 10.50
N GLU A 72 -2.04 -4.74 9.28
CA GLU A 72 -2.89 -4.44 8.13
C GLU A 72 -4.32 -4.61 8.61
N PRO A 73 -5.14 -3.54 8.62
CA PRO A 73 -6.44 -3.61 9.23
C PRO A 73 -7.19 -4.77 8.59
N GLU A 74 -7.45 -5.79 9.41
CA GLU A 74 -7.98 -7.04 8.92
C GLU A 74 -9.42 -6.78 8.48
N LEU A 75 -9.72 -7.09 7.22
CA LEU A 75 -11.09 -7.01 6.73
C LEU A 75 -11.94 -7.98 7.54
N PRO A 76 -13.12 -7.55 8.02
CA PRO A 76 -14.10 -8.47 8.56
C PRO A 76 -14.41 -9.61 7.59
N GLU A 77 -14.65 -10.80 8.13
CA GLU A 77 -15.02 -11.98 7.31
C GLU A 77 -16.28 -11.75 6.48
N VAL A 78 -17.19 -10.90 6.99
CA VAL A 78 -18.43 -10.52 6.31
C VAL A 78 -18.47 -9.00 6.13
N LEU A 79 -18.66 -8.56 4.89
CA LEU A 79 -18.85 -7.17 4.53
C LEU A 79 -20.24 -6.97 3.93
N ASP A 80 -20.86 -5.84 4.24
CA ASP A 80 -22.06 -5.41 3.54
C ASP A 80 -21.70 -5.09 2.09
N ALA A 81 -22.52 -5.57 1.16
CA ALA A 81 -22.31 -5.37 -0.27
C ALA A 81 -23.55 -4.79 -0.94
N ARG A 82 -23.33 -3.78 -1.79
CA ARG A 82 -24.36 -3.23 -2.67
C ARG A 82 -24.24 -3.85 -4.06
N ARG A 83 -25.36 -4.34 -4.59
CA ARG A 83 -25.42 -4.92 -5.94
C ARG A 83 -26.00 -3.91 -6.93
N TYR A 84 -25.24 -3.62 -7.96
CA TYR A 84 -25.61 -2.79 -9.09
C TYR A 84 -25.81 -3.66 -10.32
N ARG A 85 -26.86 -3.37 -11.08
CA ARG A 85 -27.12 -4.02 -12.36
C ARG A 85 -26.87 -3.02 -13.47
N THR A 86 -26.07 -3.40 -14.46
CA THR A 86 -25.77 -2.60 -15.64
C THR A 86 -25.87 -3.44 -16.91
N ILE A 87 -25.83 -2.77 -18.06
CA ILE A 87 -25.89 -3.37 -19.39
C ILE A 87 -24.74 -2.80 -20.20
N ASP A 88 -23.97 -3.66 -20.88
CA ASP A 88 -22.89 -3.19 -21.76
C ASP A 88 -23.41 -2.75 -23.14
N ARG A 89 -22.48 -2.34 -24.00
CA ARG A 89 -22.79 -1.90 -25.38
C ARG A 89 -23.46 -2.99 -26.23
N ASP A 90 -23.20 -4.26 -25.94
CA ASP A 90 -23.71 -5.41 -26.68
C ASP A 90 -25.02 -5.94 -26.08
N GLY A 91 -25.55 -5.28 -25.04
CA GLY A 91 -26.79 -5.67 -24.37
C GLY A 91 -26.61 -6.75 -23.31
N ASN A 92 -25.37 -7.16 -22.98
CA ASN A 92 -25.14 -8.15 -21.93
C ASN A 92 -25.39 -7.54 -20.56
N LYS A 93 -26.05 -8.31 -19.69
CA LYS A 93 -26.35 -7.90 -18.32
C LYS A 93 -25.17 -8.22 -17.41
N TRP A 94 -24.70 -7.20 -16.71
CA TRP A 94 -23.62 -7.29 -15.74
C TRP A 94 -24.14 -6.95 -14.34
N TYR A 95 -23.63 -7.69 -13.35
CA TYR A 95 -23.88 -7.45 -11.94
C TYR A 95 -22.56 -7.08 -11.26
N LEU A 96 -22.53 -5.91 -10.63
CA LEU A 96 -21.39 -5.40 -9.88
C LEU A 96 -21.76 -5.40 -8.39
N SER A 97 -21.04 -6.16 -7.59
CA SER A 97 -21.15 -6.13 -6.13
C SER A 97 -20.01 -5.29 -5.56
N VAL A 98 -20.33 -4.28 -4.77
CA VAL A 98 -19.35 -3.42 -4.10
C VAL A 98 -19.48 -3.62 -2.59
N SER A 99 -18.44 -4.18 -1.97
CA SER A 99 -18.35 -4.33 -0.52
C SER A 99 -17.86 -3.02 0.10
N GLU A 100 -18.51 -2.61 1.19
CA GLU A 100 -18.24 -1.35 1.89
C GLU A 100 -17.80 -1.62 3.33
N LEU A 101 -16.83 -0.82 3.82
CA LEU A 101 -16.48 -0.74 5.23
C LEU A 101 -16.60 0.71 5.69
N ASN A 102 -17.43 0.97 6.71
CA ASN A 102 -17.72 2.32 7.19
C ASN A 102 -18.15 3.30 6.06
N GLY A 103 -18.93 2.81 5.10
CA GLY A 103 -19.41 3.58 3.94
C GLY A 103 -18.35 3.85 2.86
N ARG A 104 -17.16 3.25 2.96
CA ARG A 104 -16.10 3.35 1.93
C ARG A 104 -15.99 2.05 1.15
N PRO A 105 -15.85 2.09 -0.19
CA PRO A 105 -15.66 0.88 -0.98
C PRO A 105 -14.30 0.25 -0.70
N VAL A 106 -14.28 -1.08 -0.55
CA VAL A 106 -13.07 -1.85 -0.26
C VAL A 106 -12.87 -3.01 -1.23
N GLU A 107 -13.94 -3.66 -1.68
CA GLU A 107 -13.85 -4.74 -2.67
C GLU A 107 -14.94 -4.62 -3.73
N VAL A 108 -14.62 -5.05 -4.94
CA VAL A 108 -15.54 -5.08 -6.08
C VAL A 108 -15.50 -6.46 -6.71
N PHE A 109 -16.67 -6.99 -7.03
CA PHE A 109 -16.85 -8.22 -7.78
C PHE A 109 -17.76 -7.94 -8.96
N ALA A 110 -17.48 -8.56 -10.10
CA ALA A 110 -18.33 -8.50 -11.27
C ALA A 110 -18.72 -9.91 -11.70
N SER A 111 -19.98 -10.08 -12.07
CA SER A 111 -20.51 -11.33 -12.61
C SER A 111 -21.48 -11.08 -13.75
N THR A 112 -21.67 -12.10 -14.58
CA THR A 112 -22.62 -12.11 -15.69
C THR A 112 -23.39 -13.43 -15.69
N ALA A 113 -24.53 -13.47 -16.36
CA ALA A 113 -25.40 -14.65 -16.39
C ALA A 113 -24.89 -15.77 -17.32
N PHE A 114 -23.83 -15.54 -18.10
CA PHE A 114 -23.31 -16.47 -19.10
C PHE A 114 -22.12 -17.27 -18.55
N ASP A 115 -22.40 -18.38 -17.88
CA ASP A 115 -21.39 -19.19 -17.18
C ASP A 115 -20.83 -20.37 -18.02
N ARG A 116 -21.39 -20.62 -19.22
CA ARG A 116 -21.17 -21.90 -19.96
C ARG A 116 -20.43 -21.80 -21.30
N ASP A 117 -19.92 -20.64 -21.68
CA ASP A 117 -19.21 -20.47 -22.95
C ASP A 117 -17.70 -20.32 -22.72
N HIS A 118 -16.90 -21.08 -23.46
CA HIS A 118 -15.44 -21.09 -23.35
C HIS A 118 -14.82 -19.73 -23.71
N GLU A 119 -15.38 -18.98 -24.68
CA GLU A 119 -14.90 -17.62 -24.96
C GLU A 119 -15.17 -16.67 -23.80
N LEU A 120 -16.27 -16.89 -23.07
CA LEU A 120 -16.61 -16.12 -21.88
C LEU A 120 -15.66 -16.42 -20.72
N GLN A 121 -15.10 -17.62 -20.59
CA GLN A 121 -14.16 -17.94 -19.50
C GLN A 121 -12.90 -17.06 -19.53
N SER A 122 -12.32 -16.82 -20.71
CA SER A 122 -11.17 -15.90 -20.86
C SER A 122 -11.55 -14.45 -20.51
N ARG A 123 -12.73 -13.98 -20.95
CA ARG A 123 -13.25 -12.66 -20.59
C ARG A 123 -13.50 -12.52 -19.09
N ILE A 124 -13.99 -13.58 -18.45
CA ILE A 124 -14.24 -13.63 -17.01
C ILE A 124 -12.91 -13.63 -16.24
N ALA A 125 -11.86 -14.32 -16.70
CA ALA A 125 -10.54 -14.27 -16.09
C ALA A 125 -9.97 -12.84 -16.11
N ASN A 126 -10.06 -12.15 -17.26
CA ASN A 126 -9.64 -10.76 -17.40
C ASN A 126 -10.44 -9.83 -16.49
N LEU A 127 -11.76 -9.99 -16.45
CA LEU A 127 -12.62 -9.21 -15.57
C LEU A 127 -12.32 -9.44 -14.09
N THR A 128 -12.14 -10.72 -13.69
CA THR A 128 -11.75 -11.09 -12.32
C THR A 128 -10.43 -10.41 -11.94
N THR A 129 -9.48 -10.38 -12.87
CA THR A 129 -8.17 -9.73 -12.66
C THR A 129 -8.33 -8.24 -12.42
N ILE A 130 -9.10 -7.54 -13.28
CA ILE A 130 -9.37 -6.11 -13.13
C ILE A 130 -10.05 -5.83 -11.78
N THR A 131 -11.11 -6.57 -11.43
CA THR A 131 -11.83 -6.33 -10.17
C THR A 131 -10.98 -6.62 -8.94
N ARG A 132 -10.11 -7.64 -8.99
CA ARG A 132 -9.15 -7.91 -7.91
C ARG A 132 -8.11 -6.81 -7.75
N LEU A 133 -7.56 -6.30 -8.85
CA LEU A 133 -6.59 -5.20 -8.82
C LEU A 133 -7.24 -3.90 -8.32
N ILE A 134 -8.46 -3.59 -8.78
CA ILE A 134 -9.23 -2.45 -8.25
C ILE A 134 -9.47 -2.62 -6.74
N SER A 135 -9.85 -3.81 -6.28
CA SER A 135 -10.02 -4.10 -4.85
C SER A 135 -8.74 -3.89 -4.05
N MET A 136 -7.57 -4.22 -4.61
CA MET A 136 -6.29 -3.91 -3.95
C MET A 136 -6.06 -2.39 -3.83
N VAL A 137 -6.33 -1.63 -4.90
CA VAL A 137 -6.19 -0.17 -4.88
C VAL A 137 -7.17 0.46 -3.89
N LEU A 138 -8.42 0.00 -3.86
CA LEU A 138 -9.42 0.47 -2.90
C LEU A 138 -9.02 0.19 -1.46
N ARG A 139 -8.43 -0.98 -1.16
CA ARG A 139 -7.91 -1.28 0.18
C ARG A 139 -6.73 -0.41 0.57
N TYR A 140 -5.81 -0.14 -0.37
CA TYR A 140 -4.75 0.84 -0.13
C TYR A 140 -5.31 2.23 0.20
N LEU A 141 -6.29 2.72 -0.56
CA LEU A 141 -6.86 4.05 -0.38
C LEU A 141 -7.76 4.16 0.87
N SER A 142 -8.60 3.16 1.11
CA SER A 142 -9.61 3.19 2.17
C SER A 142 -9.06 2.74 3.53
N LEU A 143 -8.13 1.80 3.54
CA LEU A 143 -7.64 1.11 4.73
C LEU A 143 -6.13 1.33 4.98
N GLY A 144 -5.39 1.89 4.03
CA GLY A 144 -3.94 2.05 4.14
C GLY A 144 -3.16 0.74 3.97
N GLU A 145 -3.79 -0.31 3.43
CA GLU A 145 -3.10 -1.58 3.17
C GLU A 145 -1.94 -1.40 2.19
N THR A 146 -0.75 -1.89 2.54
CA THR A 146 0.42 -1.73 1.67
C THR A 146 0.22 -2.45 0.34
N LEU A 147 0.34 -1.70 -0.75
CA LEU A 147 0.32 -2.22 -2.11
C LEU A 147 1.74 -2.62 -2.52
N THR A 148 2.03 -3.93 -2.55
CA THR A 148 3.34 -4.46 -2.97
C THR A 148 3.25 -5.21 -4.28
N TYR A 149 4.38 -5.31 -4.98
CA TYR A 149 4.48 -6.03 -6.25
C TYR A 149 4.10 -7.52 -6.10
N GLU A 150 4.52 -8.15 -5.01
CA GLU A 150 4.24 -9.56 -4.70
C GLU A 150 2.74 -9.78 -4.46
N LYS A 151 2.07 -8.84 -3.78
CA LYS A 151 0.61 -8.90 -3.60
C LYS A 151 -0.11 -8.75 -4.94
N CYS A 152 0.36 -7.85 -5.82
CA CYS A 152 -0.21 -7.68 -7.16
C CYS A 152 -0.10 -8.99 -7.94
N LEU A 153 1.09 -9.59 -7.99
CA LEU A 153 1.31 -10.88 -8.66
C LEU A 153 0.42 -11.99 -8.10
N LYS A 154 0.29 -12.09 -6.76
CA LYS A 154 -0.60 -13.07 -6.12
C LYS A 154 -2.06 -12.89 -6.54
N GLN A 155 -2.57 -11.65 -6.63
CA GLN A 155 -3.95 -11.42 -7.06
C GLN A 155 -4.16 -11.65 -8.56
N ILE A 156 -3.17 -11.36 -9.39
CA ILE A 156 -3.19 -11.72 -10.82
C ILE A 156 -3.24 -13.25 -10.94
N GLN A 157 -2.35 -13.98 -10.26
CA GLN A 157 -2.34 -15.45 -10.30
C GLN A 157 -3.67 -16.05 -9.88
N ARG A 158 -4.27 -15.56 -8.79
CA ARG A 158 -5.58 -16.04 -8.30
C ARG A 158 -6.69 -15.84 -9.31
N SER A 159 -6.52 -14.95 -10.27
CA SER A 159 -7.52 -14.59 -11.30
C SER A 159 -7.42 -15.42 -12.57
N SER A 160 -6.32 -16.16 -12.72
CA SER A 160 -6.22 -17.19 -13.74
C SER A 160 -7.25 -18.29 -13.48
N ARG A 161 -7.88 -18.75 -14.55
CA ARG A 161 -8.86 -19.85 -14.57
C ARG A 161 -8.34 -21.05 -15.35
N GLN A 162 -7.35 -20.85 -16.22
CA GLN A 162 -6.74 -21.89 -17.03
C GLN A 162 -5.30 -21.55 -17.36
N LYS A 163 -4.51 -22.58 -17.70
CA LYS A 163 -3.14 -22.38 -18.19
C LYS A 163 -3.13 -21.53 -19.45
N ASP A 164 -2.12 -20.67 -19.58
CA ASP A 164 -1.88 -19.81 -20.74
C ASP A 164 -3.00 -18.76 -20.97
N ASP A 165 -3.86 -18.51 -19.98
CA ASP A 165 -4.69 -17.30 -19.99
C ASP A 165 -3.86 -16.04 -19.68
N LEU A 166 -4.42 -14.86 -19.98
CA LEU A 166 -3.69 -13.61 -19.80
C LEU A 166 -3.14 -13.42 -18.37
N PRO A 167 -3.92 -13.69 -17.28
CA PRO A 167 -3.39 -13.61 -15.93
C PRO A 167 -2.20 -14.56 -15.69
N ASP A 168 -2.27 -15.82 -16.16
CA ASP A 168 -1.16 -16.79 -16.06
C ASP A 168 0.09 -16.30 -16.81
N MET A 169 -0.08 -15.84 -18.06
CA MET A 169 1.00 -15.28 -18.87
C MET A 169 1.64 -14.05 -18.20
N LEU A 170 0.82 -13.15 -17.63
CA LEU A 170 1.31 -11.98 -16.92
C LEU A 170 2.16 -12.35 -15.71
N VAL A 171 1.75 -13.35 -14.91
CA VAL A 171 2.56 -13.82 -13.79
C VAL A 171 3.87 -14.42 -14.28
N GLY A 172 3.86 -15.19 -15.38
CA GLY A 172 5.07 -15.76 -15.96
C GLY A 172 6.08 -14.73 -16.48
N VAL A 173 5.61 -13.60 -17.01
CA VAL A 173 6.49 -12.50 -17.47
C VAL A 173 6.94 -11.63 -16.30
N LEU A 174 5.99 -11.15 -15.50
CA LEU A 174 6.24 -10.20 -14.41
C LEU A 174 7.02 -10.87 -13.25
N GLY A 175 6.77 -12.16 -12.98
CA GLY A 175 7.48 -12.91 -11.94
C GLY A 175 9.00 -12.98 -12.14
N ARG A 176 9.49 -12.85 -13.39
CA ARG A 176 10.92 -12.83 -13.68
C ARG A 176 11.63 -11.62 -13.04
N TYR A 177 10.93 -10.49 -12.95
CA TYR A 177 11.46 -9.27 -12.34
C TYR A 177 11.51 -9.37 -10.80
N VAL A 178 10.85 -10.34 -10.17
CA VAL A 178 11.00 -10.63 -8.74
C VAL A 178 12.33 -11.34 -8.48
N ILE A 179 12.64 -12.36 -9.28
CA ILE A 179 13.82 -13.21 -9.12
C ILE A 179 15.11 -12.41 -9.36
N SER A 180 15.11 -11.52 -10.36
CA SER A 180 16.26 -10.64 -10.64
C SER A 180 16.60 -9.72 -9.46
N ARG A 181 15.61 -9.25 -8.69
CA ARG A 181 15.84 -8.40 -7.51
C ARG A 181 16.46 -9.15 -6.33
N THR A 182 16.30 -10.47 -6.28
CA THR A 182 16.90 -11.32 -5.23
C THR A 182 18.25 -11.92 -5.63
N GLY A 183 18.62 -11.85 -6.91
CA GLY A 183 19.83 -12.47 -7.45
C GLY A 183 21.07 -11.56 -7.53
N GLU A 184 20.90 -10.25 -7.39
CA GLU A 184 22.02 -9.28 -7.47
C GLU A 184 22.72 -9.04 -6.12
N ASP A 185 22.15 -9.47 -4.99
CA ASP A 185 22.74 -9.32 -3.64
C ASP A 185 23.60 -10.53 -3.17
N SER A 186 23.82 -11.53 -4.03
CA SER A 186 24.56 -12.77 -3.65
C SER A 186 25.88 -12.98 -4.40
N ALA A 187 26.33 -12.03 -5.23
CA ALA A 187 27.54 -12.16 -6.03
C ALA A 187 28.75 -11.41 -5.45
N GLU A 188 29.04 -11.57 -4.15
CA GLU A 188 30.34 -11.24 -3.56
C GLU A 188 30.73 -12.29 -2.51
N LYS A 189 31.17 -13.45 -2.99
CA LYS A 189 32.21 -14.24 -2.31
C LYS A 189 33.10 -14.86 -3.36
N GLU A 190 34.23 -14.21 -3.61
CA GLU A 190 35.37 -14.82 -4.30
C GLU A 190 35.84 -16.06 -3.54
N PRO A 191 36.21 -17.14 -4.24
CA PRO A 191 36.88 -18.27 -3.63
C PRO A 191 38.37 -17.95 -3.42
N CYS A 192 38.85 -18.16 -2.20
CA CYS A 192 40.28 -18.31 -1.89
C CYS A 192 40.66 -19.79 -1.94
#